data_AF-A0A3M2DCN5-F1
#
_entry.id   AF-A0A3M2DCN5-F1
#
_cell.length_a   1.000
_cell.length_b   1.000
_cell.length_c   1.000
_cell.angle_alpha   90.00
_cell.angle_beta   90.00
_cell.angle_gamma   90.00
#
_symmetry.space_group_name_H-M   'P 1'
#
loop_
_entity.id
_entity.type
_entity.pdbx_description
1 polymer ?
#
loop_
_entity_poly.entity_id
_entity_poly.type
_entity_poly.pdbx_seq_one_letter_code
_entity_poly.pdbx_strand_id
1 'polypeptide(L)'
;MALSAAAVRLANGGHGKGPTEVTCDRRVPRDPIGFIQHCLRGGRVLWTYHVNMRLADRFISRESILSAVETLELVEAYPDDRYLPSYLVLGRAGSDAFHVLFATDVVGDNVPCRYSIPSTHRRMG
;
A
#
# COMPACT_ATOMS: atom_id res chain seq x y z
N MET A 1 -21.12 -6.39 -17.95
CA MET A 1 -20.46 -7.41 -17.09
C MET A 1 -19.84 -6.69 -15.90
N ALA A 2 -20.57 -6.63 -14.78
CA ALA A 2 -20.04 -6.18 -13.50
C ALA A 2 -20.21 -7.37 -12.54
N LEU A 3 -19.11 -7.91 -12.01
CA LEU A 3 -19.17 -8.97 -11.01
C LEU A 3 -19.32 -8.33 -9.64
N SER A 4 -20.51 -8.57 -9.07
CA SER A 4 -20.90 -8.31 -7.69
C SER A 4 -20.16 -9.26 -6.75
N ALA A 5 -19.55 -8.72 -5.69
CA ALA A 5 -19.01 -9.51 -4.59
C ALA A 5 -19.95 -9.38 -3.38
N ALA A 6 -20.93 -10.28 -3.32
CA ALA A 6 -21.69 -10.58 -2.12
C ALA A 6 -21.13 -11.87 -1.52
N ALA A 7 -20.49 -11.78 -0.35
CA ALA A 7 -20.44 -12.84 0.66
C ALA A 7 -19.73 -12.33 1.93
N VAL A 8 -20.46 -12.19 3.04
CA VAL A 8 -20.20 -12.87 4.33
C VAL A 8 -21.25 -12.42 5.37
N ARG A 9 -22.17 -13.35 5.62
CA ARG A 9 -22.93 -13.69 6.85
C ARG A 9 -23.86 -12.70 7.59
N LEU A 10 -25.15 -13.09 7.53
CA LEU A 10 -26.24 -13.04 8.53
C LEU A 10 -25.74 -13.39 9.96
N ALA A 11 -26.29 -12.94 11.10
CA ALA A 11 -27.49 -12.19 11.46
C ALA A 11 -27.29 -11.60 12.87
N ASN A 12 -27.82 -10.41 13.15
CA ASN A 12 -28.53 -10.05 14.37
C ASN A 12 -29.17 -8.66 14.19
N GLY A 13 -30.43 -8.52 14.58
CA GLY A 13 -31.31 -7.43 14.18
C GLY A 13 -30.97 -6.06 14.76
N GLY A 14 -31.52 -5.02 14.12
CA GLY A 14 -31.52 -3.66 14.64
C GLY A 14 -31.52 -2.59 13.56
N HIS A 15 -32.72 -2.11 13.24
CA HIS A 15 -33.08 -0.78 12.69
C HIS A 15 -32.00 0.01 11.90
N GLY A 16 -32.20 0.03 10.58
CA GLY A 16 -32.03 1.14 9.64
C GLY A 16 -30.75 1.96 9.66
N LYS A 17 -29.96 1.90 8.56
CA LYS A 17 -29.31 3.05 7.89
C LYS A 17 -29.05 2.69 6.42
N GLY A 18 -29.06 3.71 5.55
CA GLY A 18 -28.72 3.62 4.12
C GLY A 18 -27.29 3.10 3.87
N PRO A 19 -26.81 3.05 2.61
CA PRO A 19 -25.55 2.39 2.30
C PRO A 19 -24.43 2.99 3.14
N THR A 20 -23.90 2.20 4.07
CA THR A 20 -22.79 2.55 4.94
C THR A 20 -21.60 2.88 4.06
N GLU A 21 -21.33 4.18 3.93
CA GLU A 21 -20.02 4.68 3.56
C GLU A 21 -19.03 3.98 4.50
N VAL A 22 -18.20 3.10 3.95
CA VAL A 22 -17.10 2.48 4.69
C VAL A 22 -16.15 3.62 5.00
N THR A 23 -16.34 4.26 6.15
CA THR A 23 -15.45 5.32 6.63
C THR A 23 -14.18 4.64 7.10
N CYS A 24 -13.21 4.50 6.19
CA CYS A 24 -11.84 4.24 6.58
C CYS A 24 -11.44 5.38 7.51
N ASP A 25 -11.30 5.09 8.81
CA ASP A 25 -10.82 6.06 9.79
C ASP A 25 -9.42 6.51 9.34
N ARG A 26 -9.34 7.74 8.80
CA ARG A 26 -8.17 8.32 8.10
C ARG A 26 -7.05 8.71 9.07
N ARG A 27 -6.71 7.82 9.98
CA ARG A 27 -5.62 8.06 10.93
C ARG A 27 -4.31 8.18 10.19
N VAL A 28 -3.69 9.35 10.32
CA VAL A 28 -2.35 9.65 9.82
C VAL A 28 -1.33 9.10 10.83
N PRO A 29 -0.40 8.22 10.43
CA PRO A 29 0.66 7.73 11.31
C PRO A 29 1.61 8.90 11.69
N ARG A 30 2.03 8.94 12.96
CA ARG A 30 3.02 9.94 13.45
C ARG A 30 4.40 9.75 12.83
N ASP A 31 4.75 8.50 12.57
CA ASP A 31 5.95 8.09 11.84
C ASP A 31 5.52 7.19 10.67
N PRO A 32 5.29 7.76 9.48
CA PRO A 32 4.84 6.99 8.32
C PRO A 32 5.83 5.90 7.91
N ILE A 33 7.13 6.18 7.94
CA ILE A 33 8.15 5.22 7.53
C ILE A 33 8.23 4.07 8.55
N GLY A 34 8.29 4.37 9.85
CA GLY A 34 8.27 3.34 10.88
C GLY A 34 7.02 2.46 10.80
N PHE A 35 5.84 3.04 10.53
CA PHE A 35 4.61 2.28 10.33
C PHE A 35 4.65 1.38 9.09
N ILE A 36 5.12 1.91 7.95
CA ILE A 36 5.26 1.13 6.71
C ILE A 36 6.24 -0.02 6.89
N GLN A 37 7.41 0.25 7.47
CA GLN A 37 8.41 -0.79 7.77
C GLN A 37 7.84 -1.86 8.70
N HIS A 38 7.13 -1.47 9.76
CA HIS A 38 6.50 -2.40 10.69
C HIS A 38 5.52 -3.35 9.98
N CYS A 39 4.67 -2.82 9.09
CA CYS A 39 3.72 -3.63 8.34
C CYS A 39 4.43 -4.55 7.33
N LEU A 40 5.47 -4.07 6.65
CA LEU A 40 6.24 -4.89 5.69
C LEU A 40 6.97 -6.04 6.38
N ARG A 41 7.64 -5.81 7.52
CA ARG A 41 8.27 -6.88 8.33
C ARG A 41 7.25 -7.91 8.80
N GLY A 42 6.04 -7.44 9.15
CA GLY A 42 4.93 -8.29 9.56
C GLY A 42 4.17 -8.96 8.42
N GLY A 43 4.55 -8.75 7.15
CA GLY A 43 3.83 -9.28 5.99
C GLY A 43 2.42 -8.71 5.79
N ARG A 44 2.08 -7.59 6.45
CA ARG A 44 0.75 -6.96 6.42
C ARG A 44 0.62 -5.94 5.28
N VAL A 45 1.13 -6.34 4.12
CA VAL A 45 1.07 -5.55 2.89
C VAL A 45 0.01 -6.16 1.97
N LEU A 46 -0.91 -5.32 1.51
CA LEU A 46 -1.99 -5.76 0.63
C LEU A 46 -1.62 -5.55 -0.83
N TRP A 47 -1.50 -6.65 -1.56
CA TRP A 47 -1.18 -6.67 -2.99
C TRP A 47 -2.45 -6.84 -3.81
N THR A 48 -2.92 -5.79 -4.47
CA THR A 48 -4.02 -5.94 -5.43
C THR A 48 -3.52 -6.60 -6.71
N TYR A 49 -4.45 -7.17 -7.48
CA TYR A 49 -4.16 -7.72 -8.80
C TYR A 49 -3.46 -6.70 -9.72
N HIS A 50 -3.99 -5.48 -9.80
CA HIS A 50 -3.44 -4.40 -10.63
C HIS A 50 -2.04 -3.95 -10.23
N VAL A 51 -1.71 -4.05 -8.94
CA VAL A 51 -0.36 -3.80 -8.42
C VAL A 51 0.58 -4.90 -8.86
N ASN A 52 0.19 -6.17 -8.67
CA ASN A 52 1.03 -7.30 -9.07
C ASN A 52 1.38 -7.27 -10.57
N MET A 53 0.40 -6.93 -11.44
CA MET A 53 0.67 -6.76 -12.87
C MET A 53 1.68 -5.63 -13.13
N ARG A 54 1.46 -4.46 -12.55
CA ARG A 54 2.35 -3.30 -12.73
C ARG A 54 3.75 -3.51 -12.19
N LEU A 55 3.89 -4.28 -11.12
CA LEU A 55 5.17 -4.69 -10.57
C LEU A 55 5.92 -5.61 -11.53
N ALA A 56 5.22 -6.62 -12.07
CA ALA A 56 5.77 -7.53 -13.07
C ALA A 56 6.22 -6.80 -14.35
N ASP A 57 5.40 -5.89 -14.89
CA ASP A 57 5.72 -5.08 -16.08
C ASP A 57 6.98 -4.21 -15.91
N ARG A 58 7.40 -3.98 -14.66
CA ARG A 58 8.54 -3.13 -14.30
C ARG A 58 9.72 -3.91 -13.73
N PHE A 59 9.65 -5.23 -13.72
CA PHE A 59 10.65 -6.11 -13.13
C PHE A 59 10.91 -5.82 -11.64
N ILE A 60 9.92 -5.30 -10.92
CA ILE A 60 10.00 -5.08 -9.47
C ILE A 60 9.30 -6.27 -8.80
N SER A 61 10.07 -7.14 -8.16
CA SER A 61 9.48 -8.27 -7.43
C SER A 61 8.93 -7.82 -6.07
N ARG A 62 7.92 -8.52 -5.55
CA ARG A 62 7.44 -8.31 -4.17
C ARG A 62 8.58 -8.53 -3.16
N GLU A 63 9.46 -9.49 -3.44
CA GLU A 63 10.61 -9.78 -2.59
C GLU A 63 11.63 -8.65 -2.57
N SER A 64 11.85 -7.96 -3.70
CA SER A 64 12.67 -6.74 -3.76
C SER A 64 12.11 -5.62 -2.87
N ILE A 65 10.78 -5.50 -2.79
CA ILE A 65 10.12 -4.53 -1.91
C ILE A 65 10.30 -4.93 -0.44
N LEU A 66 10.14 -6.22 -0.13
CA LEU A 66 10.28 -6.75 1.23
C LEU A 66 11.74 -6.73 1.71
N SER A 67 12.73 -6.88 0.83
CA SER A 67 14.15 -6.79 1.20
C SER A 67 14.64 -5.36 1.38
N ALA A 68 13.96 -4.37 0.78
CA ALA A 68 14.28 -2.96 0.90
C ALA A 68 13.72 -2.28 2.18
N VAL A 69 13.11 -3.03 3.10
CA VAL A 69 12.43 -2.47 4.29
C VAL A 69 13.33 -1.54 5.09
N GLU A 70 14.59 -1.91 5.30
CA GLU A 70 15.54 -1.12 6.08
C GLU A 70 16.08 0.11 5.33
N THR A 71 15.87 0.18 4.02
CA THR A 71 16.40 1.24 3.15
C THR A 71 15.31 2.21 2.67
N LEU A 72 14.09 2.10 3.20
CA LEU A 72 12.98 2.96 2.80
C LEU A 72 13.21 4.42 3.21
N GLU A 73 13.07 5.32 2.25
CA GLU A 73 13.14 6.75 2.44
C GLU A 73 11.82 7.39 1.98
N LEU A 74 11.28 8.33 2.75
CA LEU A 74 10.09 9.08 2.36
C LEU A 74 10.46 10.11 1.30
N VAL A 75 9.78 10.06 0.15
CA VAL A 75 9.94 11.03 -0.94
C VAL A 75 8.85 12.09 -0.86
N GLU A 76 7.59 11.67 -0.71
CA GLU A 76 6.45 12.58 -0.69
C GLU A 76 5.31 12.02 0.17
N ALA A 77 4.55 12.90 0.83
CA ALA A 77 3.44 12.54 1.69
C ALA A 77 2.13 13.17 1.19
N TYR A 78 1.08 12.37 1.16
CA TYR A 78 -0.28 12.75 0.77
C TYR A 78 -1.26 12.37 1.89
N PRO A 79 -1.23 13.08 3.03
CA PRO A 79 -2.06 12.74 4.19
C PRO A 79 -3.57 12.84 3.90
N ASP A 80 -3.96 13.70 2.95
CA ASP A 80 -5.36 14.00 2.62
C ASP A 80 -5.91 13.17 1.44
N ASP A 81 -5.17 12.18 0.97
CA ASP A 81 -5.54 11.36 -0.18
C ASP A 81 -6.92 10.67 0.04
N ARG A 82 -7.65 10.40 -1.06
CA ARG A 82 -9.13 10.22 -1.07
C ARG A 82 -9.68 9.14 -0.13
N TYR A 83 -8.89 8.12 0.17
CA TYR A 83 -9.35 6.96 0.96
C TYR A 83 -8.53 6.75 2.22
N LEU A 84 -7.21 6.84 2.13
CA LEU A 84 -6.26 6.65 3.21
C LEU A 84 -5.06 7.57 2.94
N PRO A 85 -4.34 8.02 3.98
CA PRO A 85 -3.05 8.69 3.81
C PRO A 85 -2.11 7.85 2.94
N SER A 86 -1.49 8.49 1.95
CA SER A 86 -0.58 7.83 1.00
C SER A 86 0.83 8.43 1.10
N TYR A 87 1.85 7.61 0.87
CA TYR A 87 3.26 8.00 0.97
C TYR A 87 4.04 7.39 -0.17
N LEU A 88 4.70 8.24 -0.95
CA LEU A 88 5.65 7.81 -1.97
C LEU A 88 6.98 7.55 -1.28
N VAL A 89 7.46 6.32 -1.37
CA VAL A 89 8.72 5.90 -0.75
C VAL A 89 9.70 5.41 -1.80
N LEU A 90 10.98 5.73 -1.58
CA LEU A 90 12.11 5.18 -2.32
C LEU A 90 12.62 3.95 -1.56
N GLY A 91 12.73 2.80 -2.23
CA GLY A 91 13.37 1.60 -1.70
C GLY A 91 14.60 1.22 -2.51
N ARG A 92 15.59 0.62 -1.83
CA ARG A 92 16.81 0.11 -2.46
C ARG A 92 17.00 -1.37 -2.16
N ALA A 93 17.15 -2.18 -3.20
CA ALA A 93 17.43 -3.61 -3.10
C ALA A 93 18.69 -3.92 -3.92
N GLY A 94 19.83 -4.11 -3.23
CA GLY A 94 21.13 -4.23 -3.89
C GLY A 94 21.50 -2.95 -4.66
N SER A 95 21.82 -3.08 -5.94
CA SER A 95 22.10 -1.94 -6.84
C SER A 95 20.84 -1.27 -7.39
N ASP A 96 19.67 -1.88 -7.22
CA ASP A 96 18.43 -1.39 -7.80
C ASP A 96 17.70 -0.44 -6.85
N ALA A 97 17.05 0.57 -7.44
CA ALA A 97 16.20 1.53 -6.73
C ALA A 97 14.83 1.61 -7.39
N PHE A 98 13.80 1.75 -6.58
CA PHE A 98 12.43 1.85 -7.05
C PHE A 98 11.61 2.78 -6.16
N HIS A 99 10.58 3.40 -6.72
CA HIS A 99 9.56 4.08 -5.93
C HIS A 99 8.32 3.21 -5.80
N VAL A 100 7.71 3.21 -4.62
CA VAL A 100 6.42 2.57 -4.35
C VAL A 100 5.54 3.54 -3.59
N LEU A 101 4.27 3.60 -3.97
CA LEU A 101 3.24 4.36 -3.27
C LEU A 101 2.50 3.40 -2.32
N PHE A 102 2.63 3.62 -1.01
CA PHE A 102 1.87 2.90 0.01
C PHE A 102 0.76 3.79 0.54
N ALA A 103 -0.44 3.23 0.70
CA ALA A 103 -1.43 3.78 1.61
C ALA A 103 -1.18 3.21 3.01
N THR A 104 -1.55 3.95 4.06
CA THR A 104 -1.47 3.47 5.45
C THR A 104 -2.86 3.34 6.06
N ASP A 105 -3.24 2.12 6.40
CA ASP A 105 -4.44 1.83 7.19
C ASP A 105 -4.01 1.56 8.63
N VAL A 106 -3.92 2.63 9.43
CA VAL A 106 -3.48 2.55 10.84
C VAL A 106 -4.46 1.76 11.69
N VAL A 107 -5.76 1.81 11.38
CA VAL A 107 -6.78 1.07 12.13
C VAL A 107 -6.76 -0.41 11.79
N GLY A 108 -6.59 -0.75 10.51
CA GLY A 108 -6.45 -2.13 10.05
C GLY A 108 -5.04 -2.70 10.16
N ASP A 109 -4.06 -1.95 10.71
CA ASP A 109 -2.65 -2.33 10.86
C ASP A 109 -2.04 -2.94 9.59
N ASN A 110 -2.29 -2.30 8.45
CA ASN A 110 -1.81 -2.78 7.16
C ASN A 110 -1.40 -1.63 6.21
N VAL A 111 -0.64 -1.98 5.18
CA VAL A 111 -0.23 -1.05 4.13
C VAL A 111 -0.64 -1.57 2.75
N PRO A 112 -1.71 -1.04 2.15
CA PRO A 112 -2.03 -1.34 0.77
C PRO A 112 -0.99 -0.72 -0.17
N CYS A 113 -0.38 -1.55 -1.03
CA CYS A 113 0.41 -1.04 -2.13
C CYS A 113 -0.54 -0.48 -3.22
N ARG A 114 -0.26 0.71 -3.74
CA ARG A 114 -1.12 1.39 -4.73
C ARG A 114 -0.51 1.36 -6.12
N TYR A 115 0.72 1.84 -6.29
CA TYR A 115 1.45 1.83 -7.56
C TYR A 115 2.96 1.80 -7.31
N SER A 116 3.73 1.33 -8.28
CA SER A 116 5.19 1.45 -8.30
C SER A 116 5.66 2.37 -9.44
N ILE A 117 6.84 2.96 -9.35
CA ILE A 117 7.49 3.70 -10.44
C ILE A 117 8.96 3.27 -10.44
N PRO A 118 9.53 2.79 -11.57
CA PRO A 118 10.96 2.51 -11.63
C PRO A 118 11.73 3.82 -11.44
N SER A 119 12.74 3.85 -10.57
CA SER A 119 13.66 4.98 -10.51
C SER A 119 14.58 4.86 -11.72
N THR A 120 14.35 5.66 -12.75
CA THR A 120 15.20 5.65 -13.95
C THR A 120 16.60 6.16 -13.64
N HIS A 121 17.49 5.26 -13.23
CA HIS A 121 18.93 5.43 -13.41
C HIS A 121 19.62 4.10 -13.69
N ARG A 122 19.21 3.45 -14.78
CA ARG A 122 20.12 2.57 -15.52
C ARG A 122 21.04 3.48 -16.35
N ARG A 123 22.15 3.94 -15.78
CA ARG A 123 23.31 4.26 -16.63
C ARG A 123 23.74 2.93 -17.22
N MET A 124 23.46 2.70 -18.49
CA MET A 124 24.19 1.68 -19.24
C MET A 124 25.66 2.09 -19.22
N GLY A 125 26.50 1.21 -18.71
CA GLY A 125 27.96 1.23 -18.79
C GLY A 125 28.42 -0.20 -18.91
#